data_AF-A0A401T2W3-F1
#
_entry.id   AF-A0A401T2W3-F1
#
_cell.length_a   1.000
_cell.length_b   1.000
_cell.length_c   1.000
_cell.angle_alpha   90.00
_cell.angle_beta   90.00
_cell.angle_gamma   90.00
#
_symmetry.space_group_name_H-M   'P 1'
#
loop_
_entity.id
_entity.type
_entity.pdbx_description
1 polymer ?
#
loop_
_entity_poly.entity_id
_entity_poly.type
_entity_poly.pdbx_seq_one_letter_code
_entity_poly.pdbx_strand_id
1 'polypeptide(L)'
;MAETMFLFWGSGSPPCWRIMIALEEKKLQGYEQKLLSFERMEHKSSEVLAINPRGQLPSFRHGDTILNESFGACLYLENQFKSQGTQLIPDAGDEQAAVYQRMHEVLTLQDKLGAVIYYNWRVPENERHDSAVERNKKALNEELMLWEGYLEKLGPDSFVTGKNFTMADVMFFPQVAYAVRFGISTDKYPKLMEYYTKVKERPSIQASWPPHWKDSPPTMDILKDV
;
A
#
# COMPACT_ATOMS: atom_id res chain seq x y z
N MET A 1 -3.26 -10.08 -23.43
CA MET A 1 -4.16 -9.56 -22.36
C MET A 1 -3.45 -8.55 -21.48
N ALA A 2 -2.28 -8.86 -20.90
CA ALA A 2 -1.47 -7.86 -20.20
C ALA A 2 -0.80 -6.84 -21.14
N GLU A 3 -0.52 -7.22 -22.40
CA GLU A 3 0.12 -6.37 -23.42
C GLU A 3 -0.63 -5.07 -23.74
N THR A 4 -1.94 -5.01 -23.45
CA THR A 4 -2.76 -3.80 -23.63
C THR A 4 -2.78 -2.93 -22.37
N MET A 5 -2.09 -3.33 -21.31
CA MET A 5 -1.99 -2.59 -20.06
C MET A 5 -0.72 -1.74 -20.05
N PHE A 6 -0.82 -0.57 -19.43
CA PHE A 6 0.30 0.34 -19.24
C PHE A 6 0.28 0.94 -17.82
N LEU A 7 1.44 0.98 -17.16
CA LEU A 7 1.59 1.55 -15.81
C LEU A 7 2.77 2.53 -15.71
N PHE A 8 2.49 3.81 -15.45
CA PHE A 8 3.46 4.70 -14.79
C PHE A 8 3.39 4.50 -13.28
N TRP A 9 4.54 4.28 -12.66
CA TRP A 9 4.63 4.06 -11.22
C TRP A 9 5.91 4.65 -10.62
N GLY A 10 5.88 4.87 -9.32
CA GLY A 10 7.01 5.37 -8.55
C GLY A 10 7.41 4.38 -7.45
N SER A 11 8.72 4.20 -7.26
CA SER A 11 9.25 3.26 -6.27
C SER A 11 8.86 3.70 -4.85
N GLY A 12 8.38 2.77 -4.03
CA GLY A 12 7.97 3.03 -2.64
C GLY A 12 6.64 3.76 -2.48
N SER A 13 5.88 3.96 -3.56
CA SER A 13 4.54 4.54 -3.51
C SER A 13 3.51 3.47 -3.17
N PRO A 14 2.85 3.50 -1.98
CA PRO A 14 1.85 2.49 -1.63
C PRO A 14 0.69 2.38 -2.65
N PRO A 15 0.15 3.48 -3.23
CA PRO A 15 -0.85 3.40 -4.29
C PRO A 15 -0.39 2.64 -5.54
N CYS A 16 0.87 2.81 -5.96
CA CYS A 16 1.42 2.07 -7.10
C CYS A 16 1.55 0.59 -6.76
N TRP A 17 2.06 0.31 -5.54
CA TRP A 17 2.32 -1.05 -5.09
C TRP A 17 1.04 -1.89 -5.04
N ARG A 18 -0.10 -1.32 -4.60
CA ARG A 18 -1.41 -1.98 -4.65
C ARG A 18 -1.74 -2.55 -6.03
N ILE A 19 -1.56 -1.76 -7.09
CA ILE A 19 -1.81 -2.20 -8.48
C ILE A 19 -0.83 -3.30 -8.87
N MET A 20 0.47 -3.13 -8.56
CA MET A 20 1.50 -4.12 -8.90
C MET A 20 1.23 -5.47 -8.22
N ILE A 21 0.85 -5.47 -6.93
CA ILE A 21 0.47 -6.69 -6.21
C ILE A 21 -0.74 -7.33 -6.88
N ALA A 22 -1.80 -6.55 -7.16
CA ALA A 22 -2.99 -7.09 -7.83
C ALA A 22 -2.67 -7.70 -9.20
N LEU A 23 -1.81 -7.09 -10.00
CA LEU A 23 -1.36 -7.63 -11.29
C LEU A 23 -0.62 -8.97 -11.11
N GLU A 24 0.30 -9.06 -10.15
CA GLU A 24 1.02 -10.30 -9.85
C GLU A 24 0.08 -11.41 -9.34
N GLU A 25 -0.82 -11.10 -8.41
CA GLU A 25 -1.84 -12.03 -7.89
C GLU A 25 -2.77 -12.56 -8.98
N LYS A 26 -3.09 -11.71 -9.96
CA LYS A 26 -3.88 -12.09 -11.14
C LYS A 26 -3.05 -12.73 -12.25
N LYS A 27 -1.74 -12.95 -12.05
CA LYS A 27 -0.83 -13.51 -13.05
C LYS A 27 -0.84 -12.70 -14.36
N LEU A 28 -0.99 -11.39 -14.25
CA LEU A 28 -1.02 -10.44 -15.35
C LEU A 28 0.36 -9.80 -15.51
N GLN A 29 1.34 -10.60 -15.92
CA GLN A 29 2.71 -10.17 -16.18
C GLN A 29 2.89 -9.80 -17.67
N GLY A 30 3.95 -9.05 -18.00
CA GLY A 30 4.25 -8.65 -19.38
C GLY A 30 3.49 -7.41 -19.88
N TYR A 31 2.91 -6.63 -18.97
CA TYR A 31 2.38 -5.30 -19.29
C TYR A 31 3.52 -4.29 -19.46
N GLU A 32 3.26 -3.24 -20.25
CA GLU A 32 4.21 -2.15 -20.40
C GLU A 32 4.22 -1.29 -19.13
N GLN A 33 5.41 -0.92 -18.66
CA GLN A 33 5.53 -0.08 -17.47
C GLN A 33 6.76 0.84 -17.55
N LYS A 34 6.66 1.99 -16.89
CA LYS A 34 7.77 2.92 -16.74
C LYS A 34 7.85 3.39 -15.29
N LEU A 35 8.98 3.08 -14.66
CA LEU A 35 9.35 3.59 -13.34
C LEU A 35 9.77 5.06 -13.47
N LEU A 36 9.16 5.92 -12.67
CA LEU A 36 9.41 7.36 -12.63
C LEU A 36 10.01 7.80 -11.29
N SER A 37 10.84 8.82 -11.33
CA SER A 37 11.45 9.47 -10.17
C SER A 37 10.54 10.57 -9.60
N PHE A 38 10.25 10.47 -8.30
CA PHE A 38 9.59 11.54 -7.56
C PHE A 38 10.50 12.76 -7.37
N GLU A 39 11.80 12.55 -7.12
CA GLU A 39 12.79 13.60 -6.93
C GLU A 39 12.94 14.49 -8.18
N ARG A 40 12.96 13.88 -9.37
CA ARG A 40 13.00 14.61 -10.65
C ARG A 40 11.63 15.10 -11.12
N MET A 41 10.60 14.97 -10.29
CA MET A 41 9.23 15.40 -10.61
C MET A 41 8.66 14.78 -11.89
N GLU A 42 9.09 13.58 -12.30
CA GLU A 42 8.67 12.96 -13.57
C GLU A 42 7.17 12.60 -13.59
N HIS A 43 6.58 12.42 -12.41
CA HIS A 43 5.14 12.29 -12.22
C HIS A 43 4.33 13.54 -12.64
N LYS A 44 4.99 14.67 -12.92
CA LYS A 44 4.40 15.90 -13.47
C LYS A 44 4.66 16.07 -14.98
N SER A 45 5.29 15.11 -15.63
CA SER A 45 5.55 15.16 -17.07
C SER A 45 4.25 15.24 -17.90
N SER A 46 4.34 15.75 -19.12
CA SER A 46 3.22 15.80 -20.06
C SER A 46 2.67 14.40 -20.39
N GLU A 47 3.54 13.37 -20.44
CA GLU A 47 3.13 11.97 -20.63
C GLU A 47 2.20 11.49 -19.51
N VAL A 48 2.55 11.79 -18.25
CA VAL A 48 1.71 11.43 -17.11
C VAL A 48 0.44 12.27 -17.10
N LEU A 49 0.53 13.58 -17.36
CA LEU A 49 -0.64 14.47 -17.37
C LEU A 49 -1.67 14.11 -18.44
N ALA A 50 -1.24 13.52 -19.56
CA ALA A 50 -2.12 13.02 -20.60
C ALA A 50 -2.99 11.83 -20.14
N ILE A 51 -2.53 11.04 -19.17
CA ILE A 51 -3.27 9.91 -18.59
C ILE A 51 -3.97 10.33 -17.29
N ASN A 52 -3.27 11.06 -16.44
CA ASN A 52 -3.73 11.51 -15.13
C ASN A 52 -3.53 13.02 -14.98
N PRO A 53 -4.59 13.83 -15.18
CA PRO A 53 -4.53 15.28 -15.03
C PRO A 53 -4.08 15.79 -13.65
N ARG A 54 -4.11 14.94 -12.62
CA ARG A 54 -3.59 15.28 -11.27
C ARG A 54 -2.06 15.24 -11.21
N GLY A 55 -1.40 14.67 -12.23
CA GLY A 55 0.04 14.43 -12.25
C GLY A 55 0.47 13.59 -11.06
N GLN A 56 -0.19 12.46 -10.84
CA GLN A 56 0.03 11.57 -9.71
C GLN A 56 0.30 10.14 -10.21
N LEU A 57 0.98 9.35 -9.37
CA LEU A 57 1.19 7.94 -9.61
C LEU A 57 0.38 7.12 -8.59
N PRO A 58 -0.18 5.97 -9.00
CA PRO A 58 -0.06 5.35 -10.31
C PRO A 58 -0.83 6.13 -11.40
N SER A 59 -0.39 5.97 -12.64
CA SER A 59 -1.21 6.27 -13.82
C SER A 59 -1.30 5.00 -14.66
N PHE A 60 -2.45 4.34 -14.57
CA PHE A 60 -2.66 3.01 -15.12
C PHE A 60 -3.76 3.05 -16.18
N ARG A 61 -3.59 2.28 -17.26
CA ARG A 61 -4.63 2.08 -18.27
C ARG A 61 -4.65 0.64 -18.76
N HIS A 62 -5.83 0.22 -19.22
CA HIS A 62 -6.02 -1.02 -19.97
C HIS A 62 -6.79 -0.72 -21.26
N GLY A 63 -6.11 -0.80 -22.40
CA GLY A 63 -6.61 -0.25 -23.66
C GLY A 63 -6.86 1.26 -23.52
N ASP A 64 -8.10 1.68 -23.78
CA ASP A 64 -8.58 3.06 -23.65
C ASP A 64 -9.12 3.38 -22.24
N THR A 65 -9.22 2.38 -21.34
CA THR A 65 -9.75 2.59 -19.99
C THR A 65 -8.68 3.15 -19.08
N ILE A 66 -8.88 4.35 -18.56
CA ILE A 66 -7.96 5.03 -17.61
C ILE A 66 -8.38 4.74 -16.16
N LEU A 67 -7.43 4.32 -15.34
CA LEU A 67 -7.65 3.79 -13.98
C LEU A 67 -6.58 4.34 -13.01
N ASN A 68 -6.58 5.65 -12.79
CA ASN A 68 -5.54 6.32 -12.01
C ASN A 68 -5.64 6.11 -10.49
N GLU A 69 -6.84 5.81 -9.98
CA GLU A 69 -7.04 5.54 -8.55
C GLU A 69 -6.74 4.08 -8.24
N SER A 70 -5.80 3.83 -7.33
CA SER A 70 -5.32 2.46 -7.06
C SER A 70 -6.43 1.51 -6.63
N PHE A 71 -7.39 1.99 -5.83
CA PHE A 71 -8.56 1.19 -5.43
C PHE A 71 -9.42 0.82 -6.64
N GLY A 72 -9.73 1.81 -7.50
CA GLY A 72 -10.50 1.58 -8.72
C GLY A 72 -9.81 0.62 -9.68
N ALA A 73 -8.50 0.77 -9.87
CA ALA A 73 -7.70 -0.12 -10.69
C ALA A 73 -7.70 -1.56 -10.15
N CYS A 74 -7.48 -1.75 -8.85
CA CYS A 74 -7.49 -3.09 -8.23
C CYS A 74 -8.88 -3.75 -8.33
N LEU A 75 -9.96 -3.00 -8.09
CA LEU A 75 -11.34 -3.52 -8.24
C LEU A 75 -11.66 -3.85 -9.70
N TYR A 76 -11.21 -3.02 -10.64
CA TYR A 76 -11.32 -3.31 -12.07
C TYR A 76 -10.59 -4.62 -12.42
N LEU A 77 -9.35 -4.79 -11.96
CA LEU A 77 -8.57 -6.01 -12.20
C LEU A 77 -9.24 -7.24 -11.59
N GLU A 78 -9.77 -7.14 -10.37
CA GLU A 78 -10.53 -8.23 -9.74
C GLU A 78 -11.75 -8.63 -10.57
N ASN A 79 -12.54 -7.64 -11.02
CA ASN A 79 -13.76 -7.91 -11.76
C ASN A 79 -13.48 -8.43 -13.18
N GLN A 80 -12.55 -7.77 -13.89
CA GLN A 80 -12.22 -8.09 -15.28
C GLN A 80 -11.52 -9.45 -15.42
N PHE A 81 -10.73 -9.84 -14.41
CA PHE A 81 -9.94 -11.07 -14.41
C PHE A 81 -10.32 -11.98 -13.23
N LYS A 82 -11.62 -12.01 -12.89
CA LYS A 82 -12.14 -12.76 -11.73
C LYS A 82 -11.77 -14.24 -11.75
N SER A 83 -11.78 -14.86 -12.94
CA SER A 83 -11.46 -16.28 -13.13
C SER A 83 -9.96 -16.58 -13.30
N GLN A 84 -9.08 -15.59 -13.10
CA GLN A 84 -7.64 -15.73 -13.29
C GLN A 84 -6.88 -15.41 -12.00
N GLY A 85 -5.86 -16.22 -11.70
CA GLY A 85 -5.00 -16.02 -10.54
C GLY A 85 -5.74 -16.20 -9.22
N THR A 86 -5.32 -15.47 -8.19
CA THR A 86 -5.93 -15.51 -6.86
C THR A 86 -7.25 -14.75 -6.83
N GLN A 87 -8.28 -15.32 -6.21
CA GLN A 87 -9.53 -14.62 -5.90
C GLN A 87 -9.27 -13.66 -4.74
N LEU A 88 -9.19 -12.35 -5.01
CA LEU A 88 -8.88 -11.37 -3.98
C LEU A 88 -10.14 -10.88 -3.26
N ILE A 89 -11.31 -11.01 -3.87
CA ILE A 89 -12.58 -10.66 -3.25
C ILE A 89 -13.49 -11.89 -3.30
N PRO A 90 -13.94 -12.42 -2.15
CA PRO A 90 -14.93 -13.49 -2.10
C PRO A 90 -16.22 -13.10 -2.82
N ASP A 91 -16.96 -14.07 -3.35
CA ASP A 91 -18.11 -13.80 -4.21
C ASP A 91 -19.27 -13.09 -3.50
N ALA A 92 -19.55 -13.44 -2.25
CA ALA A 92 -20.62 -12.86 -1.43
C ALA A 92 -20.46 -13.23 0.05
N GLY A 93 -21.26 -12.59 0.91
CA GLY A 93 -21.42 -12.94 2.32
C GLY A 93 -20.47 -12.18 3.26
N ASP A 94 -20.41 -12.65 4.50
CA ASP A 94 -19.70 -11.98 5.59
C ASP A 94 -18.20 -11.81 5.30
N GLU A 95 -17.58 -12.76 4.60
CA GLU A 95 -16.17 -12.67 4.21
C GLU A 95 -15.91 -11.53 3.23
N GLN A 96 -16.81 -11.32 2.26
CA GLN A 96 -16.71 -10.19 1.33
C GLN A 96 -16.90 -8.86 2.07
N ALA A 97 -17.86 -8.80 3.00
CA ALA A 97 -18.08 -7.61 3.82
C ALA A 97 -16.85 -7.26 4.67
N ALA A 98 -16.20 -8.26 5.27
CA ALA A 98 -14.96 -8.08 6.02
C ALA A 98 -13.81 -7.56 5.15
N VAL A 99 -13.69 -8.07 3.91
CA VAL A 99 -12.72 -7.58 2.92
C VAL A 99 -12.96 -6.11 2.60
N TYR A 100 -14.19 -5.71 2.26
CA TYR A 100 -14.49 -4.30 2.00
C TYR A 100 -14.24 -3.40 3.20
N GLN A 101 -14.66 -3.83 4.40
CA GLN A 101 -14.43 -3.08 5.63
C GLN A 101 -12.93 -2.79 5.81
N ARG A 102 -12.08 -3.82 5.76
CA ARG A 102 -10.63 -3.67 5.95
C ARG A 102 -9.95 -2.94 4.81
N MET A 103 -10.39 -3.16 3.56
CA MET A 103 -9.90 -2.41 2.40
C MET A 103 -10.07 -0.90 2.58
N HIS A 104 -11.24 -0.44 3.04
CA HIS A 104 -11.50 0.99 3.17
C HIS A 104 -10.95 1.59 4.47
N GLU A 105 -10.94 0.82 5.55
CA GLU A 105 -10.40 1.27 6.83
C GLU A 105 -8.90 1.57 6.78
N VAL A 106 -8.16 0.94 5.87
CA VAL A 106 -6.74 1.26 5.64
C VAL A 106 -6.49 2.73 5.29
N LEU A 107 -7.50 3.44 4.78
CA LEU A 107 -7.37 4.86 4.45
C LEU A 107 -7.15 5.69 5.72
N THR A 108 -7.75 5.30 6.84
CA THR A 108 -7.49 5.91 8.16
C THR A 108 -6.04 5.72 8.55
N LEU A 109 -5.50 4.49 8.47
CA LEU A 109 -4.09 4.22 8.73
C LEU A 109 -3.16 5.03 7.82
N GLN A 110 -3.47 5.10 6.52
CA GLN A 110 -2.71 5.88 5.56
C GLN A 110 -2.68 7.37 5.94
N ASP A 111 -3.81 7.94 6.35
CA ASP A 111 -3.89 9.34 6.78
C ASP A 111 -3.10 9.60 8.05
N LYS A 112 -3.15 8.70 9.04
CA LYS A 112 -2.39 8.82 10.28
C LYS A 112 -0.88 8.68 10.05
N LEU A 113 -0.47 7.74 9.21
CA LEU A 113 0.94 7.61 8.78
C LEU A 113 1.40 8.88 8.09
N GLY A 114 0.61 9.39 7.15
CA GLY A 114 0.89 10.62 6.42
C GLY A 114 1.00 11.84 7.34
N ALA A 115 0.13 11.94 8.36
CA ALA A 115 0.15 13.04 9.33
C ALA A 115 1.45 13.11 10.14
N VAL A 116 2.13 11.98 10.37
CA VAL A 116 3.45 11.95 11.03
C VAL A 116 4.56 12.14 10.00
N ILE A 117 4.59 11.32 8.95
CA ILE A 117 5.69 11.28 7.97
C ILE A 117 5.76 12.57 7.16
N TYR A 118 4.66 13.00 6.56
CA TYR A 118 4.65 14.19 5.70
C TYR A 118 4.79 15.49 6.50
N TYR A 119 4.35 15.53 7.76
CA TYR A 119 4.63 16.67 8.63
C TYR A 119 6.14 16.81 8.88
N ASN A 120 6.82 15.69 9.17
CA ASN A 120 8.28 15.68 9.32
C ASN A 120 9.03 16.00 8.01
N TRP A 121 8.48 15.68 6.85
CA TRP A 121 9.13 16.00 5.58
C TRP A 121 8.87 17.41 5.07
N ARG A 122 7.64 17.92 5.24
CA ARG A 122 7.22 19.19 4.62
C ARG A 122 7.38 20.39 5.53
N VAL A 123 7.41 20.18 6.84
CA VAL A 123 7.57 21.26 7.82
C VAL A 123 9.01 21.22 8.34
N PRO A 124 9.80 22.28 8.12
CA PRO A 124 11.13 22.41 8.70
C PRO A 124 11.11 22.21 10.22
N GLU A 125 12.15 21.61 10.77
CA GLU A 125 12.20 21.24 12.19
C GLU A 125 11.94 22.44 13.13
N ASN A 126 12.49 23.60 12.80
CA ASN A 126 12.31 24.86 13.54
C ASN A 126 10.90 25.47 13.43
N GLU A 127 10.04 24.95 12.56
CA GLU A 127 8.65 25.39 12.36
C GLU A 127 7.63 24.38 12.92
N ARG A 128 8.09 23.24 13.46
CA ARG A 128 7.19 22.22 14.01
C ARG A 128 6.68 22.64 15.39
N HIS A 129 5.41 22.35 15.64
CA HIS A 129 4.83 22.50 16.96
C HIS A 129 4.85 21.16 17.70
N ASP A 130 5.47 21.11 18.88
CA ASP A 130 5.55 19.89 19.70
C ASP A 130 4.18 19.28 19.96
N SER A 131 3.17 20.12 20.25
CA SER A 131 1.79 19.66 20.46
C SER A 131 1.18 18.97 19.23
N ALA A 132 1.57 19.39 18.02
CA ALA A 132 1.13 18.74 16.79
C ALA A 132 1.86 17.41 16.55
N VAL A 133 3.16 17.37 16.81
CA VAL A 133 3.98 16.15 16.73
C VAL A 133 3.42 15.08 17.68
N GLU A 134 3.24 15.42 18.95
CA GLU A 134 2.73 14.49 19.97
C GLU A 134 1.31 14.01 19.66
N ARG A 135 0.43 14.91 19.23
CA ARG A 135 -0.95 14.53 18.84
C ARG A 135 -0.95 13.57 17.64
N ASN A 136 -0.11 13.82 16.63
CA ASN A 136 -0.06 12.97 15.44
C ASN A 136 0.55 11.60 15.77
N LYS A 137 1.65 11.55 16.54
CA LYS A 137 2.24 10.29 17.02
C LYS A 137 1.25 9.48 17.86
N LYS A 138 0.57 10.12 18.82
CA LYS A 138 -0.45 9.47 19.65
C LYS A 138 -1.58 8.90 18.80
N ALA A 139 -2.12 9.67 17.86
CA ALA A 139 -3.21 9.23 17.00
C ALA A 139 -2.80 8.07 16.07
N LEU A 140 -1.55 8.06 15.58
CA LEU A 140 -1.03 6.94 14.80
C LEU A 140 -0.84 5.69 15.67
N ASN A 141 -0.31 5.84 16.88
CA ASN A 141 -0.18 4.72 17.81
C ASN A 141 -1.55 4.09 18.14
N GLU A 142 -2.55 4.90 18.47
CA GLU A 142 -3.92 4.42 18.73
C GLU A 142 -4.49 3.66 17.53
N GLU A 143 -4.28 4.14 16.31
CA GLU A 143 -4.68 3.45 15.09
C GLU A 143 -3.94 2.11 14.91
N LEU A 144 -2.62 2.09 15.07
CA LEU A 144 -1.81 0.86 14.95
C LEU A 144 -2.23 -0.20 15.98
N MET A 145 -2.59 0.22 17.21
CA MET A 145 -3.12 -0.68 18.24
C MET A 145 -4.46 -1.33 17.83
N LEU A 146 -5.29 -0.66 17.02
CA LEU A 146 -6.51 -1.28 16.46
C LEU A 146 -6.15 -2.40 15.48
N TRP A 147 -5.21 -2.16 14.57
CA TRP A 147 -4.75 -3.16 13.61
C TRP A 147 -4.03 -4.33 14.27
N GLU A 148 -3.22 -4.07 15.29
CA GLU A 148 -2.62 -5.08 16.16
C GLU A 148 -3.70 -5.96 16.79
N GLY A 149 -4.73 -5.35 17.39
CA GLY A 149 -5.84 -6.09 18.00
C GLY A 149 -6.71 -6.85 16.99
N TYR A 150 -6.81 -6.40 15.73
CA TYR A 150 -7.48 -7.15 14.68
C TYR A 150 -6.71 -8.42 14.33
N LEU A 151 -5.40 -8.32 14.16
CA LEU A 151 -4.54 -9.48 13.88
C LEU A 151 -4.49 -10.45 15.06
N GLU A 152 -4.44 -9.93 16.29
CA GLU A 152 -4.49 -10.76 17.50
C GLU A 152 -5.78 -11.59 17.57
N LYS A 153 -6.93 -10.99 17.29
CA LYS A 153 -8.23 -11.69 17.29
C LYS A 153 -8.34 -12.78 16.22
N LEU A 154 -7.69 -12.59 15.08
CA LEU A 154 -7.66 -13.60 14.00
C LEU A 154 -6.74 -14.77 14.34
N GLY A 155 -5.73 -14.53 15.18
CA GLY A 155 -4.79 -15.55 15.62
C GLY A 155 -3.62 -15.75 14.64
N PRO A 156 -2.69 -16.66 14.98
CA PRO A 156 -1.47 -16.87 14.23
C PRO A 156 -1.75 -17.34 12.80
N ASP A 157 -0.78 -17.13 11.91
CA ASP A 157 -0.85 -17.51 10.50
C ASP A 157 -2.04 -16.93 9.73
N SER A 158 -2.64 -15.83 10.22
CA SER A 158 -3.73 -15.13 9.54
C SER A 158 -3.22 -14.04 8.58
N PHE A 159 -4.08 -13.68 7.65
CA PHE A 159 -4.05 -12.44 6.87
C PHE A 159 -5.04 -11.45 7.49
N VAL A 160 -5.17 -10.22 6.96
CA VAL A 160 -5.91 -9.14 7.63
C VAL A 160 -7.43 -9.38 7.73
N THR A 161 -7.96 -10.39 7.04
CA THR A 161 -9.36 -10.82 7.08
C THR A 161 -9.55 -12.32 7.34
N GLY A 162 -8.51 -13.04 7.77
CA GLY A 162 -8.59 -14.48 8.07
C GLY A 162 -7.58 -15.31 7.30
N LYS A 163 -7.97 -16.50 6.82
CA LYS A 163 -7.00 -17.50 6.32
C LYS A 163 -6.48 -17.26 4.90
N ASN A 164 -7.22 -16.52 4.08
CA ASN A 164 -6.89 -16.30 2.67
C ASN A 164 -6.30 -14.91 2.48
N PHE A 165 -5.35 -14.78 1.56
CA PHE A 165 -4.85 -13.48 1.11
C PHE A 165 -5.91 -12.83 0.22
N THR A 166 -6.36 -11.63 0.57
CA THR A 166 -7.46 -10.94 -0.11
C THR A 166 -7.05 -9.54 -0.57
N MET A 167 -7.98 -8.84 -1.21
CA MET A 167 -7.82 -7.45 -1.59
C MET A 167 -7.59 -6.54 -0.37
N ALA A 168 -8.05 -6.93 0.82
CA ALA A 168 -7.72 -6.20 2.04
C ALA A 168 -6.20 -6.22 2.31
N ASP A 169 -5.53 -7.35 2.09
CA ASP A 169 -4.06 -7.45 2.22
C ASP A 169 -3.33 -6.66 1.13
N VAL A 170 -3.85 -6.67 -0.09
CA VAL A 170 -3.34 -5.83 -1.20
C VAL A 170 -3.32 -4.36 -0.82
N MET A 171 -4.35 -3.88 -0.10
CA MET A 171 -4.44 -2.50 0.34
C MET A 171 -3.63 -2.20 1.60
N PHE A 172 -3.59 -3.15 2.54
CA PHE A 172 -3.01 -3.03 3.88
C PHE A 172 -1.50 -3.22 3.90
N PHE A 173 -0.99 -4.28 3.28
CA PHE A 173 0.43 -4.61 3.35
C PHE A 173 1.36 -3.47 2.92
N PRO A 174 1.09 -2.73 1.82
CA PRO A 174 1.91 -1.58 1.46
C PRO A 174 2.02 -0.51 2.55
N GLN A 175 0.99 -0.31 3.38
CA GLN A 175 1.03 0.63 4.51
C GLN A 175 1.85 0.08 5.68
N VAL A 176 1.73 -1.21 6.00
CA VAL A 176 2.55 -1.87 7.03
C VAL A 176 4.03 -1.84 6.64
N ALA A 177 4.35 -2.21 5.41
CA ALA A 177 5.72 -2.16 4.89
C ALA A 177 6.26 -0.72 4.87
N TYR A 178 5.42 0.28 4.60
CA TYR A 178 5.77 1.68 4.75
C TYR A 178 6.08 2.02 6.21
N ALA A 179 5.22 1.68 7.16
CA ALA A 179 5.50 1.91 8.58
C ALA A 179 6.83 1.28 9.04
N VAL A 180 7.12 0.04 8.62
CA VAL A 180 8.40 -0.62 8.88
C VAL A 180 9.57 0.13 8.23
N ARG A 181 9.41 0.61 7.00
CA ARG A 181 10.45 1.44 6.32
C ARG A 181 10.79 2.70 7.11
N PHE A 182 9.80 3.29 7.79
CA PHE A 182 9.93 4.49 8.61
C PHE A 182 10.19 4.21 10.09
N GLY A 183 10.59 2.98 10.42
CA GLY A 183 11.14 2.64 11.74
C GLY A 183 10.10 2.51 12.84
N ILE A 184 8.89 2.01 12.54
CA ILE A 184 7.90 1.66 13.57
C ILE A 184 8.52 0.71 14.63
N SER A 185 8.11 0.86 15.89
CA SER A 185 8.57 -0.02 16.98
C SER A 185 8.09 -1.46 16.79
N THR A 186 9.02 -2.39 16.57
CA THR A 186 8.68 -3.82 16.38
C THR A 186 8.20 -4.49 17.65
N ASP A 187 8.68 -4.05 18.80
CA ASP A 187 8.36 -4.65 20.11
C ASP A 187 6.94 -4.31 20.56
N LYS A 188 6.43 -3.16 20.11
CA LYS A 188 5.08 -2.68 20.45
C LYS A 188 3.97 -3.33 19.64
N TYR A 189 4.30 -3.80 18.44
CA TYR A 189 3.33 -4.34 17.49
C TYR A 189 3.72 -5.74 16.98
N PRO A 190 3.86 -6.74 17.88
CA PRO A 190 4.34 -8.06 17.50
C PRO A 190 3.45 -8.78 16.47
N LYS A 191 2.12 -8.60 16.50
CA LYS A 191 1.20 -9.22 15.53
C LYS A 191 1.28 -8.57 14.17
N LEU A 192 1.42 -7.25 14.10
CA LEU A 192 1.75 -6.56 12.86
C LEU A 192 3.08 -7.03 12.28
N MET A 193 4.11 -7.27 13.12
CA MET A 193 5.41 -7.75 12.66
C MET A 193 5.38 -9.21 12.20
N GLU A 194 4.61 -10.06 12.86
CA GLU A 194 4.32 -11.44 12.42
C GLU A 194 3.64 -11.44 11.05
N TYR A 195 2.59 -10.63 10.89
CA TYR A 195 1.89 -10.42 9.62
C TYR A 195 2.84 -9.90 8.53
N TYR A 196 3.62 -8.85 8.82
CA TYR A 196 4.56 -8.26 7.87
C TYR A 196 5.57 -9.30 7.38
N THR A 197 6.18 -10.05 8.29
CA THR A 197 7.19 -11.07 7.95
C THR A 197 6.60 -12.16 7.07
N LYS A 198 5.41 -12.66 7.42
CA LYS A 198 4.70 -13.66 6.63
C LYS A 198 4.35 -13.15 5.22
N VAL A 199 3.69 -11.99 5.13
CA VAL A 199 3.21 -11.47 3.84
C VAL A 199 4.36 -11.04 2.94
N LYS A 200 5.47 -10.56 3.53
CA LYS A 200 6.69 -10.23 2.79
C LYS A 200 7.23 -11.41 1.97
N GLU A 201 7.09 -12.65 2.44
CA GLU A 201 7.56 -13.85 1.72
C GLU A 201 6.66 -14.25 0.54
N ARG A 202 5.50 -13.61 0.36
CA ARG A 202 4.58 -13.94 -0.73
C ARG A 202 5.21 -13.59 -2.09
N PRO A 203 5.11 -14.47 -3.12
CA PRO A 203 5.78 -14.24 -4.41
C PRO A 203 5.41 -12.91 -5.10
N SER A 204 4.14 -12.51 -5.04
CA SER A 204 3.68 -11.22 -5.58
C SER A 204 4.31 -10.03 -4.88
N ILE A 205 4.53 -10.12 -3.56
CA ILE A 205 5.18 -9.09 -2.77
C ILE A 205 6.67 -9.00 -3.10
N GLN A 206 7.35 -10.14 -3.23
CA GLN A 206 8.76 -10.19 -3.63
C GLN A 206 8.98 -9.64 -5.04
N ALA A 207 8.11 -10.01 -5.98
CA ALA A 207 8.16 -9.54 -7.37
C ALA A 207 7.92 -8.03 -7.49
N SER A 208 7.03 -7.48 -6.66
CA SER A 208 6.67 -6.05 -6.66
C SER A 208 7.44 -5.20 -5.64
N TRP A 209 8.42 -5.77 -4.93
CA TRP A 209 9.14 -5.08 -3.86
C TRP A 209 9.81 -3.80 -4.36
N PRO A 210 9.66 -2.64 -3.68
CA PRO A 210 10.25 -1.37 -4.11
C PRO A 210 11.76 -1.50 -4.37
N PRO A 211 12.24 -1.27 -5.62
CA PRO A 211 13.64 -1.47 -5.95
C PRO A 211 14.62 -0.70 -5.05
N HIS A 212 14.36 0.59 -4.79
CA HIS A 212 15.23 1.41 -3.94
C HIS A 212 15.25 1.00 -2.45
N TRP A 213 14.41 0.06 -2.02
CA TRP A 213 14.45 -0.50 -0.67
C TRP A 213 15.33 -1.75 -0.56
N LYS A 214 15.73 -2.37 -1.67
CA LYS A 214 16.58 -3.57 -1.66
C LYS A 214 18.00 -3.26 -1.19
N ASP A 215 18.52 -2.11 -1.62
CA ASP A 215 19.92 -1.71 -1.40
C ASP A 215 20.07 -0.69 -0.27
N SER A 216 19.00 -0.38 0.45
CA SER A 216 19.01 0.64 1.50
C SER A 216 18.29 0.13 2.73
N PRO A 217 18.92 0.13 3.92
CA PRO A 217 18.23 -0.24 5.15
C PRO A 217 17.04 0.70 5.44
N PRO A 218 16.12 0.32 6.34
CA PRO A 218 15.14 1.26 6.89
C PRO A 218 15.90 2.49 7.38
N THR A 219 15.72 3.61 6.70
CA THR A 219 16.66 4.74 6.71
C THR A 219 16.12 5.93 7.49
N MET A 220 14.91 5.85 8.03
CA MET A 220 14.24 6.97 8.65
C MET A 220 13.61 6.56 9.97
N ASP A 221 14.17 7.05 11.07
CA ASP A 221 13.72 6.85 12.45
C ASP A 221 12.47 7.71 12.79
N ILE A 222 11.64 8.05 11.80
CA ILE A 222 10.53 9.00 12.00
C ILE A 222 9.45 8.41 12.92
N LEU A 223 9.25 7.08 12.87
CA LEU A 223 8.23 6.38 13.65
C LEU A 223 8.80 5.60 14.85
N LYS A 224 10.07 5.77 15.21
CA LYS A 224 10.69 4.98 16.29
C LYS A 224 10.05 5.16 17.66
N ASP A 225 9.46 6.34 17.89
CA ASP A 225 8.79 6.68 19.16
C ASP A 225 7.26 6.55 19.06
N VAL A 226 6.74 6.00 17.96
CA VAL A 226 5.31 5.69 17.79
C VAL A 226 5.05 4.30 18.34
#